data_AF-A0A964J4D1-F1
#
_entry.id   AF-A0A964J4D1-F1
#
_cell.length_a   1.000
_cell.length_b   1.000
_cell.length_c   1.000
_cell.angle_alpha   90.00
_cell.angle_beta   90.00
_cell.angle_gamma   90.00
#
_symmetry.space_group_name_H-M   'P 1'
#
loop_
_entity.id
_entity.type
_entity.pdbx_description
1 polymer ?
#
loop_
_entity_poly.entity_id
_entity_poly.type
_entity_poly.pdbx_seq_one_letter_code
_entity_poly.pdbx_strand_id
1 'polypeptide(L)'
;MADRPRILDDIAGVAGGALSALVGIREEIEAVIRARLDETIRRLDLVKREEVDAVTELASNARAAQEDAEARIAALEARVAALETRQSKKHPVKHKI
;
A
#
# COMPACT_ATOMS: atom_id res chain seq x y z
N MET A 1 -8.90 -72.54 -22.85
CA MET A 1 -9.42 -71.73 -21.74
C MET A 1 -8.21 -71.15 -21.04
N ALA A 2 -7.89 -69.88 -21.28
CA ALA A 2 -6.70 -69.26 -20.71
C ALA A 2 -7.06 -68.72 -19.32
N ASP A 3 -6.51 -69.35 -18.28
CA ASP A 3 -6.55 -68.83 -16.92
C ASP A 3 -5.70 -67.56 -16.85
N ARG A 4 -6.36 -66.41 -17.01
CA ARG A 4 -5.75 -65.11 -16.73
C ARG A 4 -5.65 -64.97 -15.20
N PRO A 5 -4.48 -64.67 -14.63
CA PRO A 5 -4.32 -64.66 -13.17
C PRO A 5 -5.10 -63.49 -12.56
N ARG A 6 -6.24 -63.81 -11.90
CA ARG A 6 -7.11 -62.87 -11.17
C ARG A 6 -6.35 -61.93 -10.22
N ILE A 7 -5.22 -62.39 -9.69
CA ILE A 7 -4.31 -61.63 -8.82
C ILE A 7 -3.77 -60.36 -9.50
N LEU A 8 -3.52 -60.39 -10.81
CA LEU A 8 -3.05 -59.21 -11.54
C LEU A 8 -4.15 -58.15 -11.70
N ASP A 9 -5.41 -58.58 -11.88
CA ASP A 9 -6.55 -57.67 -12.00
C ASP A 9 -6.90 -57.02 -10.65
N ASP A 10 -6.77 -57.76 -9.53
CA ASP A 10 -6.97 -57.21 -8.18
C ASP A 10 -5.90 -56.16 -7.82
N ILE A 11 -4.63 -56.40 -8.17
CA ILE A 11 -3.55 -55.42 -7.98
C ILE A 11 -3.77 -54.19 -8.86
N ALA A 12 -4.24 -54.36 -10.09
CA ALA A 12 -4.56 -53.24 -10.98
C ALA A 12 -5.71 -52.39 -10.44
N GLY A 13 -6.74 -53.02 -9.86
CA GLY A 13 -7.84 -52.32 -9.20
C GLY A 13 -7.39 -51.53 -7.97
N VAL A 14 -6.57 -52.14 -7.11
CA VAL A 14 -6.00 -51.46 -5.92
C VAL A 14 -5.05 -50.33 -6.31
N ALA A 15 -4.21 -50.53 -7.32
CA ALA A 15 -3.30 -49.50 -7.84
C ALA A 15 -4.08 -48.31 -8.43
N GLY A 16 -5.14 -48.57 -9.21
CA GLY A 16 -6.01 -47.53 -9.75
C GLY A 16 -6.77 -46.76 -8.67
N GLY A 17 -7.26 -47.47 -7.65
CA GLY A 17 -7.92 -46.86 -6.48
C GLY A 17 -6.98 -46.02 -5.64
N ALA A 18 -5.76 -46.50 -5.38
CA ALA A 18 -4.74 -45.78 -4.64
C ALA A 18 -4.27 -44.52 -5.38
N LEU A 19 -4.04 -44.60 -6.70
CA LEU A 19 -3.69 -43.44 -7.52
C LEU A 19 -4.81 -42.39 -7.53
N SER A 20 -6.07 -42.81 -7.64
CA SER A 20 -7.22 -41.89 -7.62
C SER A 20 -7.36 -41.20 -6.25
N ALA A 21 -7.16 -41.93 -5.15
CA ALA A 21 -7.17 -41.36 -3.82
C ALA A 21 -6.00 -40.36 -3.60
N LEU A 22 -4.80 -40.67 -4.10
CA LEU A 22 -3.66 -39.75 -4.02
C LEU A 22 -3.87 -38.47 -4.82
N VAL A 23 -4.52 -38.54 -5.98
CA VAL A 23 -4.88 -37.36 -6.78
C VAL A 23 -5.90 -36.50 -6.02
N GLY A 24 -6.93 -37.10 -5.42
CA GLY A 24 -7.91 -36.38 -4.59
C GLY A 24 -7.27 -35.69 -3.38
N ILE A 25 -6.39 -36.39 -2.66
CA ILE A 25 -5.63 -35.82 -1.52
C ILE A 25 -4.76 -34.64 -1.97
N ARG A 26 -4.12 -34.72 -3.15
CA ARG A 26 -3.31 -33.63 -3.69
C ARG A 26 -4.15 -32.39 -3.96
N GLU A 27 -5.34 -32.55 -4.55
CA GLU A 27 -6.26 -31.45 -4.84
C GLU A 27 -6.77 -30.78 -3.55
N GLU A 28 -7.10 -31.58 -2.52
CA GLU A 28 -7.50 -31.06 -1.22
C GLU A 28 -6.39 -30.28 -0.53
N ILE A 29 -5.15 -30.79 -0.56
CA ILE A 29 -3.98 -30.09 0.00
C ILE A 29 -3.75 -28.75 -0.73
N GLU A 30 -3.86 -28.74 -2.06
CA GLU A 30 -3.69 -27.51 -2.85
C GLU A 30 -4.75 -26.46 -2.49
N ALA A 31 -6.01 -26.88 -2.31
CA ALA A 31 -7.09 -26.01 -1.87
C ALA A 31 -6.86 -25.45 -0.45
N VAL A 32 -6.40 -26.29 0.49
CA VAL A 32 -6.09 -25.88 1.87
C VAL A 32 -4.93 -24.89 1.89
N ILE A 33 -3.86 -25.14 1.12
CA ILE A 33 -2.72 -24.23 1.02
C ILE A 33 -3.17 -22.88 0.46
N ARG A 34 -3.97 -22.87 -0.61
CA ARG A 34 -4.50 -21.62 -1.19
C ARG A 34 -5.35 -20.85 -0.19
N ALA A 35 -6.28 -21.52 0.49
CA ALA A 35 -7.10 -20.90 1.51
C ALA A 35 -6.26 -20.30 2.65
N ARG A 36 -5.19 -20.99 3.07
CA ARG A 36 -4.28 -20.50 4.11
C ARG A 36 -3.43 -19.33 3.66
N LEU A 37 -3.01 -19.29 2.40
CA LEU A 37 -2.30 -18.15 1.82
C LEU A 37 -3.22 -16.94 1.70
N ASP A 38 -4.45 -17.10 1.20
CA ASP A 38 -5.43 -16.02 1.12
C ASP A 38 -5.75 -15.45 2.50
N GLU A 39 -5.92 -16.31 3.51
CA GLU A 39 -6.12 -15.87 4.88
C GLU A 39 -4.89 -15.14 5.44
N THR A 40 -3.69 -15.65 5.19
CA THR A 40 -2.44 -14.99 5.59
C THR A 40 -2.33 -13.61 4.95
N ILE A 41 -2.54 -13.49 3.65
CA ILE A 41 -2.48 -12.23 2.90
C ILE A 41 -3.51 -11.23 3.42
N ARG A 42 -4.73 -11.68 3.75
CA ARG A 42 -5.76 -10.82 4.36
C ARG A 42 -5.42 -10.37 5.78
N ARG A 43 -4.65 -11.16 6.52
CA ARG A 43 -4.16 -10.82 7.86
C ARG A 43 -2.96 -9.89 7.82
N LEU A 44 -2.22 -9.86 6.70
CA LEU A 44 -1.20 -8.86 6.47
C LEU A 44 -1.92 -7.53 6.19
N ASP A 45 -1.58 -6.49 6.96
CA ASP A 45 -2.09 -5.13 6.78
C ASP A 45 -1.46 -4.48 5.54
N LEU A 46 -1.76 -5.04 4.37
CA LEU A 46 -1.18 -4.62 3.10
C LEU A 46 -1.87 -3.34 2.65
N VAL A 47 -1.09 -2.27 2.58
CA VAL A 47 -1.53 -1.01 1.97
C VAL A 47 -1.74 -1.23 0.49
N LYS A 48 -2.88 -0.81 -0.02
CA LYS A 48 -3.16 -0.92 -1.45
C LYS A 48 -2.26 0.04 -2.23
N ARG A 49 -1.83 -0.38 -3.42
CA ARG A 49 -0.98 0.46 -4.26
C ARG A 49 -1.67 1.79 -4.57
N GLU A 50 -2.98 1.79 -4.75
CA GLU A 50 -3.78 2.98 -5.00
C GLU A 50 -3.76 3.96 -3.82
N GLU A 51 -3.74 3.47 -2.58
CA GLU A 51 -3.64 4.31 -1.38
C GLU A 51 -2.24 4.95 -1.28
N VAL A 52 -1.18 4.20 -1.64
CA VAL A 52 0.18 4.74 -1.71
C VAL A 52 0.29 5.81 -2.79
N ASP A 53 -0.25 5.56 -3.97
CA ASP A 53 -0.24 6.52 -5.07
C ASP A 53 -1.01 7.80 -4.68
N ALA A 54 -2.20 7.66 -4.09
CA ALA A 54 -3.01 8.80 -3.64
C ALA A 54 -2.30 9.65 -2.56
N VAL A 55 -1.66 9.01 -1.57
CA VAL A 55 -0.90 9.73 -0.54
C VAL A 55 0.34 10.40 -1.13
N THR A 56 0.99 9.77 -2.11
CA THR A 56 2.16 10.35 -2.78
C THR A 56 1.79 11.61 -3.56
N GLU A 57 0.67 11.57 -4.30
CA GLU A 57 0.14 12.73 -5.00
C GLU A 57 -0.25 13.85 -4.03
N LEU A 58 -0.98 13.51 -2.95
CA LEU A 58 -1.33 14.47 -1.91
C LEU A 58 -0.10 15.12 -1.27
N ALA A 59 0.92 14.32 -0.94
CA ALA A 59 2.16 14.82 -0.35
C ALA A 59 2.90 15.77 -1.30
N SER A 60 2.95 15.45 -2.60
CA SER A 60 3.55 16.31 -3.61
C SER A 60 2.80 17.65 -3.74
N ASN A 61 1.47 17.60 -3.82
CA ASN A 61 0.63 18.79 -3.92
C ASN A 61 0.72 19.65 -2.66
N ALA A 62 0.73 19.04 -1.47
CA ALA A 62 0.89 19.74 -0.20
C ALA A 62 2.23 20.46 -0.12
N ARG A 63 3.32 19.83 -0.58
CA ARG A 63 4.65 20.46 -0.61
C ARG A 63 4.69 21.67 -1.55
N ALA A 64 4.12 21.55 -2.75
CA ALA A 64 4.04 22.67 -3.69
C ALA A 64 3.21 23.83 -3.11
N ALA A 65 2.06 23.53 -2.49
CA ALA A 65 1.22 24.53 -1.85
C ALA A 65 1.91 25.21 -0.65
N GLN A 66 2.70 24.45 0.12
CA GLN A 66 3.49 24.99 1.23
C GLN A 66 4.51 26.02 0.74
N GLU A 67 5.26 25.69 -0.32
CA GLU A 67 6.28 26.59 -0.89
C GLU A 67 5.67 27.90 -1.42
N ASP A 68 4.51 27.84 -2.09
CA ASP A 68 3.78 29.06 -2.51
C ASP A 68 3.31 29.89 -1.31
N ALA A 69 2.76 29.23 -0.29
CA ALA A 69 2.30 29.91 0.92
C ALA A 69 3.47 30.60 1.66
N GLU A 70 4.61 29.93 1.82
CA GLU A 70 5.81 30.50 2.42
C GLU A 70 6.32 31.71 1.64
N ALA A 71 6.37 31.64 0.31
CA ALA A 71 6.77 32.77 -0.54
C ALA A 71 5.83 33.97 -0.36
N ARG A 72 4.51 33.73 -0.28
CA ARG A 72 3.51 34.78 -0.04
C ARG A 72 3.65 35.39 1.35
N ILE A 73 3.90 34.58 2.37
CA ILE A 73 4.12 35.05 3.74
C ILE A 73 5.36 35.94 3.79
N ALA A 74 6.49 35.49 3.25
CA ALA A 74 7.72 36.29 3.22
C ALA A 74 7.53 37.64 2.50
N ALA A 75 6.80 37.65 1.38
CA ALA A 75 6.48 38.88 0.66
C ALA A 75 5.60 39.83 1.48
N LEU A 76 4.63 39.30 2.24
CA LEU A 76 3.79 40.09 3.13
C LEU A 76 4.58 40.64 4.32
N GLU A 77 5.41 39.82 4.96
CA GLU A 77 6.28 40.23 6.06
C GLU A 77 7.21 41.37 5.64
N ALA A 78 7.84 41.27 4.46
CA ALA A 78 8.68 42.34 3.91
C ALA A 78 7.89 43.64 3.69
N ARG A 79 6.64 43.54 3.20
CA ARG A 79 5.76 44.71 3.02
C ARG A 79 5.38 45.34 4.34
N VAL A 80 5.05 44.55 5.36
CA VAL A 80 4.71 45.03 6.70
C VAL A 80 5.90 45.80 7.30
N ALA A 81 7.10 45.21 7.29
CA ALA A 81 8.32 45.87 7.76
C ALA A 81 8.59 47.19 7.01
N ALA A 82 8.38 47.22 5.69
CA ALA A 82 8.52 48.43 4.88
C ALA A 82 7.45 49.51 5.18
N LEU A 83 6.28 49.13 5.69
CA LEU A 83 5.24 50.06 6.12
C LEU A 83 5.52 50.60 7.52
N GLU A 84 5.94 49.75 8.45
CA GLU A 84 6.32 50.15 9.81
C GLU A 84 7.48 51.15 9.80
N THR A 85 8.51 50.88 9.00
CA THR A 85 9.64 51.81 8.79
C THR A 85 9.23 53.14 8.15
N ARG A 86 8.23 53.14 7.28
CA ARG A 86 7.67 54.39 6.71
C ARG A 86 6.87 55.16 7.75
N GLN A 87 6.11 54.47 8.60
CA GLN A 87 5.32 55.10 9.66
C GLN A 87 6.23 55.78 10.70
N SER A 88 7.31 55.11 11.12
CA SER A 88 8.27 55.67 12.08
C SER A 88 8.98 56.91 11.54
N LYS A 89 9.34 56.93 10.25
CA LYS A 89 9.91 58.13 9.58
C LYS A 89 8.91 59.28 9.46
N LYS A 90 7.60 59.02 9.37
CA LYS A 90 6.56 60.04 9.19
C LYS A 90 6.20 60.77 10.50
N HIS A 91 6.47 60.15 11.66
CA HIS A 91 6.38 60.77 12.97
C HIS A 91 7.78 60.91 13.60
N PRO A 92 8.62 61.84 13.14
CA PRO A 92 9.85 62.14 13.86
C PRO A 92 9.45 62.76 15.20
N VAL A 93 9.58 61.99 16.28
CA VAL A 93 9.39 62.47 17.65
C VAL A 93 10.40 63.62 17.84
N LYS A 94 9.91 64.86 17.82
CA LYS A 94 10.68 66.05 18.18
C LYS A 94 10.93 65.99 19.69
N HIS A 95 11.92 65.21 20.12
CA HIS A 95 12.43 65.32 21.47
C HIS A 95 13.40 66.51 21.49
N LYS A 96 12.88 67.66 21.92
CA LYS A 96 13.61 68.91 22.07
C LYS A 96 13.84 69.10 23.57
N ILE A 97 15.13 69.03 23.94
CA ILE A 97 15.85 69.68 25.06
C ILE A 97 15.26 69.47 26.45
#